data_AF-A0A8S2FKW5-F1
#
_entry.id   AF-A0A8S2FKW5-F1
#
_cell.length_a   1.000
_cell.length_b   1.000
_cell.length_c   1.000
_cell.angle_alpha   90.00
_cell.angle_beta   90.00
_cell.angle_gamma   90.00
#
_symmetry.space_group_name_H-M   'P 1'
#
loop_
_entity.id
_entity.type
_entity.pdbx_description
1 polymer ?
#
loop_
_entity_poly.entity_id
_entity_poly.type
_entity_poly.pdbx_seq_one_letter_code
_entity_poly.pdbx_strand_id
1 'polypeptide(L)'
;MSADKGGKIVAMNTSDYKVKIEGKLSNSSTYTSKDSTKRLIKQLAGLVKVVQDNKEIDSKQSKNFKKEKCLPFIRGQIKTRKTDKPMRLIVLMRNTIGSTMTKHLTQVLQKLGDKVRSLKTTKHLIEDIYKVKIVGPKMSLASLDVVDSFTSIDRDDAIRILSEKLKQDNS
;
A
#
# COMPACT_ATOMS: atom_id res chain seq x y z
N MET A 1 -11.70 -20.97 -19.21
CA MET A 1 -10.60 -20.20 -18.59
C MET A 1 -10.62 -20.43 -17.09
N SER A 2 -9.58 -21.05 -16.52
CA SER A 2 -9.44 -21.22 -15.08
C SER A 2 -8.96 -19.91 -14.45
N ALA A 3 -9.59 -19.47 -13.35
CA ALA A 3 -9.22 -18.26 -12.64
C ALA A 3 -7.77 -18.34 -12.10
N ASP A 4 -6.90 -17.49 -12.62
CA ASP A 4 -5.44 -17.51 -12.39
C ASP A 4 -5.02 -17.05 -10.97
N LYS A 5 -5.97 -16.59 -10.12
CA LYS A 5 -5.63 -15.89 -8.85
C LYS A 5 -6.50 -16.22 -7.62
N GLY A 6 -7.62 -16.94 -7.77
CA GLY A 6 -8.53 -17.22 -6.65
C GLY A 6 -8.79 -18.71 -6.47
N GLY A 7 -8.83 -19.19 -5.22
CA GLY A 7 -9.33 -20.53 -4.88
C GLY A 7 -8.29 -21.64 -4.66
N LYS A 8 -6.99 -21.31 -4.55
CA LYS A 8 -5.94 -22.32 -4.22
C LYS A 8 -5.50 -22.16 -2.76
N ILE A 9 -5.56 -23.25 -2.00
CA ILE A 9 -4.93 -23.34 -0.68
C ILE A 9 -3.47 -23.74 -0.89
N VAL A 10 -2.55 -23.01 -0.28
CA VAL A 10 -1.12 -23.30 -0.34
C VAL A 10 -0.68 -23.85 1.02
N ALA A 11 -0.36 -25.13 1.06
CA ALA A 11 0.34 -25.75 2.17
C ALA A 11 1.84 -25.73 1.89
N MET A 12 2.66 -25.36 2.88
CA MET A 12 4.11 -25.36 2.80
C MET A 12 4.68 -25.84 4.13
N ASN A 13 5.80 -26.55 4.08
CA ASN A 13 6.52 -26.93 5.29
C ASN A 13 6.94 -25.67 6.07
N THR A 14 6.76 -25.69 7.38
CA THR A 14 7.09 -24.55 8.26
C THR A 14 8.58 -24.19 8.19
N SER A 15 9.47 -25.16 8.07
CA SER A 15 10.91 -24.93 7.94
C SER A 15 11.24 -24.21 6.63
N ASP A 16 10.64 -24.64 5.51
CA ASP A 16 10.81 -23.98 4.21
C ASP A 16 10.27 -22.54 4.23
N TYR A 17 9.15 -22.32 4.94
CA TYR A 17 8.61 -20.98 5.15
C TYR A 17 9.63 -20.08 5.86
N LYS A 18 10.20 -20.56 6.97
CA LYS A 18 11.18 -19.83 7.79
C LYS A 18 12.42 -19.47 6.99
N VAL A 19 13.01 -20.45 6.28
CA VAL A 19 14.19 -20.20 5.43
C VAL A 19 13.90 -19.13 4.37
N LYS A 20 12.74 -19.20 3.71
CA LYS A 20 12.37 -18.23 2.68
C LYS A 20 12.12 -16.83 3.23
N ILE A 21 11.48 -16.69 4.39
CA ILE A 21 11.19 -15.38 4.97
C ILE A 21 12.47 -14.76 5.55
N GLU A 22 13.31 -15.55 6.22
CA GLU A 22 14.61 -15.11 6.75
C GLU A 22 15.53 -14.68 5.61
N GLY A 23 15.59 -15.42 4.51
CA GLY A 23 16.33 -15.03 3.32
C GLY A 23 15.84 -13.72 2.66
N LYS A 24 14.59 -13.30 2.89
CA LYS A 24 14.10 -11.98 2.47
C LYS A 24 14.41 -10.88 3.48
N LEU A 25 14.36 -11.20 4.78
CA LEU A 25 14.60 -10.26 5.87
C LEU A 25 16.09 -10.05 6.17
N SER A 26 16.98 -10.88 5.65
CA SER A 26 18.43 -10.76 5.82
C SER A 26 19.04 -9.56 5.10
N ASN A 27 18.30 -8.89 4.21
CA ASN A 27 18.78 -7.68 3.56
C ASN A 27 18.86 -6.50 4.55
N SER A 28 20.06 -6.26 5.07
CA SER A 28 20.35 -5.19 6.04
C SER A 28 20.27 -3.77 5.47
N SER A 29 20.24 -3.60 4.13
CA SER A 29 19.97 -2.28 3.54
C SER A 29 18.52 -1.84 3.76
N THR A 30 17.62 -2.79 4.01
CA THR A 30 16.16 -2.57 4.08
C THR A 30 15.60 -2.87 5.47
N TYR A 31 16.10 -3.93 6.13
CA TYR A 31 15.58 -4.41 7.41
C TYR A 31 16.62 -4.30 8.52
N THR A 32 16.15 -4.02 9.74
CA THR A 32 16.99 -3.99 10.94
C THR A 32 16.34 -4.80 12.06
N SER A 33 17.16 -5.48 12.85
CA SER A 33 16.72 -6.18 14.07
C SER A 33 16.58 -5.24 15.28
N LYS A 34 16.98 -3.97 15.14
CA LYS A 34 16.89 -2.97 16.22
C LYS A 34 15.43 -2.65 16.53
N ASP A 35 15.03 -2.90 17.76
CA ASP A 35 13.69 -2.52 18.24
C ASP A 35 13.55 -1.00 18.28
N SER A 36 12.73 -0.47 17.37
CA SER A 36 12.38 0.94 17.27
C SER A 36 10.99 1.28 17.83
N THR A 37 10.32 0.36 18.51
CA THR A 37 8.92 0.48 18.96
C THR A 37 8.69 1.75 19.79
N LYS A 38 9.50 1.96 20.83
CA LYS A 38 9.37 3.12 21.72
C LYS A 38 9.57 4.44 20.95
N ARG A 39 10.54 4.46 20.04
CA ARG A 39 10.82 5.62 19.18
C ARG A 39 9.62 5.93 18.29
N LEU A 40 9.06 4.92 17.63
CA LEU A 40 7.90 5.06 16.76
C LEU A 40 6.66 5.57 17.53
N ILE A 41 6.38 5.00 18.71
CA ILE A 41 5.30 5.47 19.59
C ILE A 41 5.48 6.95 19.94
N LYS A 42 6.70 7.35 20.33
CA LYS A 42 6.98 8.74 20.70
C LYS A 42 6.81 9.68 19.51
N GLN A 43 7.30 9.32 18.33
CA GLN A 43 7.16 10.12 17.11
C GLN A 43 5.70 10.29 16.72
N LEU A 44 4.92 9.21 16.73
CA LEU A 44 3.49 9.26 16.43
C LEU A 44 2.72 10.10 17.44
N ALA A 45 3.02 9.96 18.74
CA ALA A 45 2.39 10.78 19.77
C ALA A 45 2.70 12.28 19.57
N GLY A 46 3.94 12.61 19.16
CA GLY A 46 4.35 13.97 18.80
C GLY A 46 3.59 14.52 17.61
N LEU A 47 3.48 13.75 16.52
CA LEU A 47 2.71 14.15 15.33
C LEU A 47 1.23 14.39 15.67
N VAL A 48 0.60 13.47 16.42
CA VAL A 48 -0.80 13.63 16.85
C VAL A 48 -0.98 14.87 17.73
N LYS A 49 0.01 15.20 18.56
CA LYS A 49 -0.01 16.43 19.37
C LYS A 49 0.02 17.67 18.47
N VAL A 50 0.93 17.73 17.51
CA VAL A 50 1.06 18.86 16.57
C VAL A 50 -0.27 19.13 15.84
N VAL A 51 -0.86 18.10 15.24
CA VAL A 51 -2.14 18.28 14.50
C VAL A 51 -3.32 18.61 15.43
N GLN A 52 -3.29 18.15 16.68
CA GLN A 52 -4.29 18.52 17.69
C GLN A 52 -4.13 19.98 18.13
N ASP A 53 -2.89 20.44 18.37
CA ASP A 53 -2.59 21.82 18.76
C ASP A 53 -2.97 22.80 17.64
N ASN A 54 -2.83 22.38 16.37
CA ASN A 54 -3.31 23.10 15.18
C ASN A 54 -4.85 23.05 14.98
N LYS A 55 -5.58 22.34 15.86
CA LYS A 55 -7.04 22.13 15.77
C LYS A 55 -7.51 21.39 14.50
N GLU A 56 -6.63 20.63 13.85
CA GLU A 56 -6.99 19.80 12.70
C GLU A 56 -7.78 18.54 13.12
N ILE A 57 -7.62 18.12 14.38
CA ILE A 57 -8.36 17.02 14.98
C ILE A 57 -8.86 17.37 16.39
N ASP A 58 -9.96 16.75 16.80
CA ASP A 58 -10.49 16.90 18.15
C ASP A 58 -9.81 15.96 19.17
N SER A 59 -10.13 16.15 20.45
CA SER A 59 -9.60 15.33 21.55
C SER A 59 -9.99 13.85 21.44
N LYS A 60 -11.13 13.52 20.83
CA LYS A 60 -11.60 12.14 20.65
C LYS A 60 -10.79 11.44 19.56
N GLN A 61 -10.54 12.11 18.44
CA GLN A 61 -9.68 11.67 17.35
C GLN A 61 -8.23 11.50 17.83
N SER A 62 -7.70 12.46 18.59
CA SER A 62 -6.35 12.35 19.19
C SER A 62 -6.20 11.11 20.07
N LYS A 63 -7.18 10.83 20.94
CA LYS A 63 -7.22 9.59 21.75
C LYS A 63 -7.30 8.35 20.85
N ASN A 64 -8.14 8.38 19.82
CA ASN A 64 -8.32 7.26 18.90
C ASN A 64 -7.05 6.93 18.09
N PHE A 65 -6.28 7.95 17.68
CA PHE A 65 -5.02 7.76 16.94
C PHE A 65 -3.92 7.13 17.80
N LYS A 66 -3.98 7.32 19.13
CA LYS A 66 -3.03 6.77 20.11
C LYS A 66 -3.47 5.43 20.72
N LYS A 67 -4.62 4.89 20.28
CA LYS A 67 -5.24 3.70 20.89
C LYS A 67 -4.39 2.44 20.71
N GLU A 68 -3.92 2.20 19.49
CA GLU A 68 -3.24 0.95 19.14
C GLU A 68 -1.77 0.99 19.54
N LYS A 69 -1.31 -0.06 20.22
CA LYS A 69 0.08 -0.19 20.71
C LYS A 69 0.87 -1.32 20.03
N CYS A 70 0.18 -2.25 19.37
CA CYS A 70 0.82 -3.38 18.70
C CYS A 70 1.57 -2.93 17.45
N LEU A 71 2.74 -3.51 17.19
CA LEU A 71 3.46 -3.26 15.95
C LEU A 71 2.80 -3.97 14.75
N PRO A 72 2.98 -3.44 13.52
CA PRO A 72 2.77 -4.21 12.30
C PRO A 72 3.63 -5.47 12.28
N PHE A 73 3.11 -6.53 11.69
CA PHE A 73 3.84 -7.78 11.48
C PHE A 73 3.88 -8.14 10.01
N ILE A 74 4.92 -8.88 9.62
CA ILE A 74 5.15 -9.28 8.23
C ILE A 74 4.74 -10.75 8.08
N ARG A 75 4.09 -11.06 6.95
CA ARG A 75 3.90 -12.44 6.49
C ARG A 75 4.40 -12.62 5.06
N GLY A 76 4.86 -13.81 4.73
CA GLY A 76 5.21 -14.21 3.38
C GLY A 76 4.03 -14.83 2.65
N GLN A 77 3.81 -14.45 1.39
CA GLN A 77 2.90 -15.13 0.47
C GLN A 77 3.67 -15.63 -0.76
N ILE A 78 3.47 -16.90 -1.11
CA ILE A 78 4.12 -17.50 -2.27
C ILE A 78 3.40 -17.08 -3.55
N LYS A 79 4.15 -16.59 -4.55
CA LYS A 79 3.65 -16.36 -5.91
C LYS A 79 3.63 -17.70 -6.66
N THR A 80 2.56 -18.47 -6.47
CA THR A 80 2.41 -19.86 -6.99
C THR A 80 2.49 -20.01 -8.50
N ARG A 81 2.20 -18.95 -9.26
CA ARG A 81 2.25 -18.93 -10.74
C ARG A 81 3.68 -18.88 -11.30
N LYS A 82 4.67 -18.43 -10.53
CA LYS A 82 6.05 -18.37 -11.03
C LYS A 82 6.77 -19.68 -10.74
N THR A 83 7.61 -20.13 -11.67
CA THR A 83 8.35 -21.40 -11.59
C THR A 83 9.20 -21.49 -10.32
N ASP A 84 9.84 -20.39 -9.93
CA ASP A 84 10.67 -20.24 -8.73
C ASP A 84 9.85 -20.04 -7.44
N LYS A 85 8.52 -19.92 -7.54
CA LYS A 85 7.58 -19.73 -6.42
C LYS A 85 8.10 -18.71 -5.38
N PRO A 86 8.41 -17.47 -5.79
CA PRO A 86 9.07 -16.50 -4.93
C PRO A 86 8.10 -15.99 -3.86
N MET A 87 8.64 -15.66 -2.69
CA MET A 87 7.89 -15.11 -1.58
C MET A 87 7.74 -13.58 -1.73
N ARG A 88 6.51 -13.09 -1.62
CA ARG A 88 6.17 -11.68 -1.45
C ARG A 88 5.89 -11.41 0.02
N LEU A 89 6.63 -10.46 0.60
CA LEU A 89 6.35 -9.98 1.95
C LEU A 89 5.11 -9.07 1.94
N ILE A 90 4.28 -9.21 2.96
CA ILE A 90 3.08 -8.41 3.18
C ILE A 90 3.11 -7.92 4.62
N VAL A 91 3.05 -6.61 4.78
CA VAL A 91 2.90 -5.96 6.09
C VAL A 91 1.42 -5.97 6.46
N LEU A 92 1.11 -6.46 7.65
CA LEU A 92 -0.21 -6.45 8.24
C LEU A 92 -0.29 -5.33 9.27
N MET A 93 -1.04 -4.28 8.92
CA MET A 93 -1.19 -3.06 9.73
C MET A 93 -2.60 -2.94 10.35
N ARG A 94 -3.41 -4.00 10.35
CA ARG A 94 -4.76 -3.92 10.92
C ARG A 94 -4.67 -3.88 12.45
N ASN A 95 -5.26 -2.86 13.07
CA ASN A 95 -5.28 -2.68 14.53
C ASN A 95 -3.86 -2.61 15.13
N THR A 96 -2.94 -2.01 14.37
CA THR A 96 -1.58 -1.75 14.82
C THR A 96 -1.37 -0.26 15.01
N ILE A 97 -0.26 0.10 15.62
CA ILE A 97 0.16 1.48 15.82
C ILE A 97 0.09 2.26 14.49
N GLY A 98 -0.49 3.46 14.54
CA GLY A 98 -0.68 4.32 13.36
C GLY A 98 -1.78 3.88 12.39
N SER A 99 -2.43 2.72 12.58
CA SER A 99 -3.45 2.22 11.63
C SER A 99 -4.68 3.11 11.54
N THR A 100 -5.17 3.64 12.67
CA THR A 100 -6.30 4.57 12.71
C THR A 100 -5.94 5.91 12.05
N MET A 101 -4.73 6.42 12.31
CA MET A 101 -4.23 7.64 11.69
C MET A 101 -4.09 7.45 10.17
N THR A 102 -3.57 6.31 9.73
CA THR A 102 -3.45 5.96 8.31
C THR A 102 -4.81 5.92 7.64
N LYS A 103 -5.82 5.29 8.26
CA LYS A 103 -7.20 5.28 7.74
C LYS A 103 -7.75 6.70 7.58
N HIS A 104 -7.52 7.55 8.55
CA HIS A 104 -7.96 8.95 8.48
C HIS A 104 -7.24 9.70 7.36
N LEU A 105 -5.91 9.57 7.26
CA LEU A 105 -5.14 10.17 6.17
C LEU A 105 -5.61 9.66 4.81
N THR A 106 -5.88 8.36 4.65
CA THR A 106 -6.45 7.81 3.41
C THR A 106 -7.77 8.48 3.03
N GLN A 107 -8.66 8.74 4.00
CA GLN A 107 -9.92 9.45 3.74
C GLN A 107 -9.71 10.89 3.27
N VAL A 108 -8.69 11.58 3.80
CA VAL A 108 -8.30 12.92 3.34
C VAL A 108 -7.74 12.84 1.91
N LEU A 109 -6.76 11.97 1.68
CA LEU A 109 -6.11 11.81 0.37
C LEU A 109 -7.08 11.36 -0.73
N GLN A 110 -8.07 10.53 -0.40
CA GLN A 110 -9.10 10.10 -1.35
C GLN A 110 -9.92 11.26 -1.92
N LYS A 111 -10.08 12.35 -1.16
CA LYS A 111 -10.79 13.56 -1.63
C LYS A 111 -9.94 14.38 -2.60
N LEU A 112 -8.61 14.33 -2.45
CA LEU A 112 -7.64 15.00 -3.32
C LEU A 112 -7.34 14.23 -4.62
N GLY A 113 -7.80 12.99 -4.72
CA GLY A 113 -7.60 12.18 -5.90
C GLY A 113 -8.34 12.80 -7.08
N ASP A 114 -7.62 13.13 -8.15
CA ASP A 114 -8.25 13.54 -9.40
C ASP A 114 -9.16 12.39 -9.86
N LYS A 115 -10.31 12.74 -10.47
CA LYS A 115 -11.14 11.79 -11.22
C LYS A 115 -10.46 11.36 -12.53
N VAL A 116 -9.13 11.18 -12.54
CA VAL A 116 -8.40 10.54 -13.64
C VAL A 116 -9.10 9.23 -13.89
N ARG A 117 -9.57 9.02 -15.14
CA ARG A 117 -10.40 7.90 -15.62
C ARG A 117 -10.20 6.63 -14.80
N SER A 118 -10.89 6.57 -13.66
CA SER A 118 -10.75 5.46 -12.74
C SER A 118 -11.66 4.40 -13.30
N LEU A 119 -11.06 3.40 -13.95
CA LEU A 119 -11.80 2.23 -14.38
C LEU A 119 -12.44 1.63 -13.14
N LYS A 120 -13.77 1.78 -13.03
CA LYS A 120 -14.51 1.36 -11.84
C LYS A 120 -14.39 -0.14 -11.61
N THR A 121 -14.32 -0.90 -12.70
CA THR A 121 -14.17 -2.36 -12.69
C THR A 121 -13.44 -2.85 -13.95
N THR A 122 -12.88 -4.05 -13.87
CA THR A 122 -12.33 -4.75 -15.05
C THR A 122 -13.38 -4.98 -16.14
N LYS A 123 -14.65 -5.18 -15.76
CA LYS A 123 -15.76 -5.37 -16.71
C LYS A 123 -15.96 -4.11 -17.57
N HIS A 124 -15.96 -2.93 -16.95
CA HIS A 124 -16.10 -1.66 -17.64
C HIS A 124 -14.93 -1.42 -18.62
N LEU A 125 -13.71 -1.78 -18.22
CA LEU A 125 -12.55 -1.72 -19.12
C LEU A 125 -12.75 -2.61 -20.35
N ILE A 126 -13.23 -3.84 -20.16
CA ILE A 126 -13.48 -4.78 -21.27
C ILE A 126 -14.53 -4.20 -22.21
N GLU A 127 -15.64 -3.68 -21.68
CA GLU A 127 -16.70 -3.02 -22.47
C GLU A 127 -16.16 -1.83 -23.26
N ASP A 128 -15.29 -1.00 -22.67
CA ASP A 128 -14.71 0.15 -23.34
C ASP A 128 -13.72 -0.26 -24.45
N ILE A 129 -12.91 -1.30 -24.23
CA ILE A 129 -12.03 -1.86 -25.25
C ILE A 129 -12.84 -2.40 -26.44
N TYR A 130 -13.95 -3.11 -26.19
CA TYR A 130 -14.80 -3.64 -27.27
C TYR A 130 -15.48 -2.56 -28.12
N LYS A 131 -15.66 -1.34 -27.60
CA LYS A 131 -16.18 -0.20 -28.39
C LYS A 131 -15.13 0.38 -29.33
N VAL A 132 -13.84 0.14 -29.11
CA VAL A 132 -12.77 0.63 -29.98
C VAL A 132 -12.77 -0.20 -31.26
N LYS A 133 -13.27 0.39 -32.35
CA LYS A 133 -13.17 -0.22 -33.68
C LYS A 133 -11.72 -0.14 -34.15
N ILE A 134 -11.14 -1.29 -34.49
CA ILE A 134 -9.81 -1.35 -35.09
C ILE A 134 -9.95 -0.95 -36.56
N VAL A 135 -9.71 0.34 -36.85
CA VAL A 135 -9.86 0.89 -38.20
C VAL A 135 -8.49 0.89 -38.90
N GLY A 136 -8.17 -0.21 -39.56
CA GLY A 136 -7.05 -0.30 -40.50
C GLY A 136 -5.81 -1.07 -40.03
N PRO A 137 -4.87 -1.36 -40.95
CA PRO A 137 -3.74 -2.27 -40.73
C PRO A 137 -2.62 -1.72 -39.83
N LYS A 138 -2.73 -0.48 -39.34
CA LYS A 138 -1.70 0.23 -38.56
C LYS A 138 -2.00 0.33 -37.06
N MET A 139 -3.06 -0.30 -36.57
CA MET A 139 -3.44 -0.22 -35.17
C MET A 139 -2.92 -1.45 -34.41
N SER A 140 -2.25 -1.21 -33.28
CA SER A 140 -1.66 -2.27 -32.44
C SER A 140 -1.99 -2.02 -30.97
N LEU A 141 -2.22 -3.10 -30.24
CA LEU A 141 -2.45 -3.05 -28.80
C LEU A 141 -1.11 -3.23 -28.08
N ALA A 142 -0.69 -2.20 -27.34
CA ALA A 142 0.45 -2.28 -26.44
C ALA A 142 -0.04 -2.54 -25.01
N SER A 143 0.48 -3.60 -24.38
CA SER A 143 0.26 -3.87 -22.96
C SER A 143 1.55 -3.55 -22.19
N LEU A 144 1.44 -2.65 -21.21
CA LEU A 144 2.56 -2.22 -20.37
C LEU A 144 2.31 -2.70 -18.94
N ASP A 145 3.31 -3.34 -18.33
CA ASP A 145 3.28 -3.74 -16.92
C ASP A 145 4.37 -2.97 -16.16
N VAL A 146 3.98 -2.32 -15.07
CA VAL A 146 4.90 -1.56 -14.23
C VAL A 146 5.47 -2.50 -13.18
N VAL A 147 6.79 -2.67 -13.18
CA VAL A 147 7.49 -3.49 -12.19
C VAL A 147 7.55 -2.78 -10.85
N ASP A 148 7.16 -3.51 -9.79
CA ASP A 148 7.32 -3.12 -8.39
C ASP A 148 6.81 -1.70 -8.04
N SER A 149 5.63 -1.37 -8.54
CA SER A 149 4.99 -0.06 -8.39
C SER A 149 4.87 0.48 -6.96
N PHE A 150 4.91 -0.36 -5.92
CA PHE A 150 4.87 0.10 -4.53
C PHE A 150 6.22 0.60 -4.01
N THR A 151 7.32 0.00 -4.47
CA THR A 151 8.67 0.33 -3.99
C THR A 151 9.37 1.34 -4.89
N SER A 152 8.88 1.54 -6.11
CA SER A 152 9.41 2.50 -7.09
C SER A 152 8.85 3.92 -6.93
N ILE A 153 8.01 4.18 -5.92
CA ILE A 153 7.47 5.53 -5.66
C ILE A 153 8.53 6.34 -4.91
N ASP A 154 9.01 7.42 -5.54
CA ASP A 154 9.82 8.42 -4.86
C ASP A 154 8.98 9.12 -3.79
N ARG A 155 9.45 9.06 -2.55
CA ARG A 155 8.71 9.58 -1.39
C ARG A 155 8.62 11.10 -1.41
N ASP A 156 9.70 11.76 -1.81
CA ASP A 156 9.81 13.22 -1.71
C ASP A 156 8.96 13.87 -2.81
N ASP A 157 8.97 13.30 -4.02
CA ASP A 157 8.05 13.70 -5.08
C ASP A 157 6.59 13.47 -4.68
N ALA A 158 6.26 12.32 -4.09
CA ALA A 158 4.91 12.04 -3.64
C ALA A 158 4.44 13.07 -2.60
N ILE A 159 5.29 13.41 -1.62
CA ILE A 159 4.98 14.42 -0.60
C ILE A 159 4.80 15.81 -1.24
N ARG A 160 5.68 16.19 -2.17
CA ARG A 160 5.60 17.47 -2.88
C ARG A 160 4.30 17.61 -3.66
N ILE A 161 3.95 16.62 -4.49
CA ILE A 161 2.72 16.62 -5.29
C ILE A 161 1.48 16.69 -4.38
N LEU A 162 1.44 15.91 -3.30
CA LEU A 162 0.32 15.95 -2.35
C LEU A 162 0.20 17.31 -1.65
N SER A 163 1.32 17.94 -1.31
CA SER A 163 1.34 19.26 -0.68
C SER A 163 0.86 20.36 -1.63
N GLU A 164 1.22 20.28 -2.91
CA GLU A 164 0.72 21.19 -3.96
C GLU A 164 -0.81 21.04 -4.12
N LYS A 165 -1.32 19.81 -4.19
CA LYS A 165 -2.77 19.55 -4.29
C LYS A 165 -3.55 20.04 -3.08
N LEU A 166 -3.03 19.82 -1.87
CA LEU A 166 -3.66 20.31 -0.63
C LEU A 166 -3.77 21.83 -0.59
N LYS A 167 -2.77 22.56 -1.12
CA LYS A 167 -2.82 24.03 -1.18
C LYS A 167 -3.91 24.52 -2.15
N GLN A 168 -4.08 23.82 -3.27
CA GLN A 168 -5.10 24.15 -4.27
C GLN A 168 -6.53 23.87 -3.79
N ASP A 169 -6.74 22.83 -2.96
CA ASP A 169 -8.06 22.48 -2.40
C ASP A 169 -8.54 23.47 -1.31
N ASN A 170 -7.61 24.17 -0.66
CA ASN A 170 -7.90 25.19 0.36
C ASN A 170 -7.99 26.63 -0.20
N SER A 171 -7.89 26.80 -1.52
CA SER A 171 -8.05 28.08 -2.23
C SER A 171 -9.43 28.18 -2.88
#